data_AF-A2YYJ5-F1
#
_entry.id   AF-A2YYJ5-F1
#
_cell.length_a   1.000
_cell.length_b   1.000
_cell.length_c   1.000
_cell.angle_alpha   90.00
_cell.angle_beta   90.00
_cell.angle_gamma   90.00
#
_symmetry.space_group_name_H-M   'P 1'
#
loop_
_entity.id
_entity.type
_entity.pdbx_description
1 polymer ?
#
loop_
_entity_poly.entity_id
_entity_poly.type
_entity_poly.pdbx_seq_one_letter_code
_entity_poly.pdbx_strand_id
1 'polypeptide(L)'
;MAEQQEDSFDLPLFVEEEDEAGAAAKQRRREQSQKPRRPRAPSFLDTPEVKERRARSSALAAKYWEHDPKTGISYYTRACFRDLTTFDLDKETQYGPVRFTDSIINKDHMLTSSLNVLSLKVKSSDVGYPINLYGTVIVRDGLDFNCIFIFRRNRDNCQVIQSENENIILTGPTRGIVFHGEIFFEINLKIKENVECNDKEFSKGLLEMKVYTRKSMIVSETLESRLSEVELVSASVNGSLWRRTVRDQGVLSGS
;
A
#
# COMPACT_ATOMS: atom_id res chain seq x y z
N MET A 1 34.76 -61.34 -2.36
CA MET A 1 34.30 -62.67 -2.81
C MET A 1 32.89 -62.85 -2.26
N ALA A 2 31.90 -62.82 -3.16
CA ALA A 2 30.49 -63.19 -3.02
C ALA A 2 29.66 -62.50 -1.92
N GLU A 3 28.39 -62.10 -2.10
CA GLU A 3 27.46 -62.15 -3.24
C GLU A 3 26.34 -61.13 -2.93
N GLN A 4 25.72 -60.62 -3.99
CA GLN A 4 24.61 -59.67 -3.97
C GLN A 4 23.33 -60.33 -3.45
N GLN A 5 22.49 -59.57 -2.76
CA GLN A 5 21.04 -59.79 -2.77
C GLN A 5 20.32 -58.44 -2.77
N GLU A 6 19.84 -58.07 -3.95
CA GLU A 6 18.91 -56.97 -4.19
C GLU A 6 17.52 -57.42 -3.73
N ASP A 7 17.06 -56.96 -2.56
CA ASP A 7 15.66 -57.09 -2.18
C ASP A 7 14.85 -55.97 -2.81
N SER A 8 14.34 -56.30 -3.99
CA SER A 8 13.22 -55.67 -4.69
C SER A 8 12.03 -55.46 -3.76
N PHE A 9 11.80 -54.22 -3.31
CA PHE A 9 10.54 -53.82 -2.68
C PHE A 9 9.47 -53.64 -3.78
N ASP A 10 8.84 -54.73 -4.18
CA ASP A 10 7.58 -54.68 -4.93
C ASP A 10 6.46 -54.21 -3.98
N LEU A 11 6.19 -52.91 -3.98
CA LEU A 11 4.97 -52.35 -3.42
C LEU A 11 3.81 -52.74 -4.34
N PRO A 12 2.76 -53.41 -3.84
CA PRO A 12 1.61 -53.73 -4.69
C PRO A 12 0.94 -52.43 -5.15
N LEU A 13 0.87 -52.26 -6.47
CA LEU A 13 0.10 -51.21 -7.12
C LEU A 13 -1.39 -51.48 -6.86
N PHE A 14 -1.96 -50.86 -5.82
CA PHE A 14 -3.40 -50.89 -5.59
C PHE A 14 -4.09 -50.16 -6.74
N VAL A 15 -4.59 -50.93 -7.72
CA VAL A 15 -5.58 -50.43 -8.67
C VAL A 15 -6.90 -50.40 -7.90
N GLU A 16 -7.30 -49.23 -7.41
CA GLU A 16 -8.66 -49.04 -6.93
C GLU A 16 -9.59 -49.19 -8.14
N GLU A 17 -10.22 -50.36 -8.29
CA GLU A 17 -11.37 -50.50 -9.18
C GLU A 17 -12.47 -49.59 -8.62
N GLU A 18 -12.71 -48.45 -9.29
CA GLU A 18 -13.84 -47.59 -8.99
C GLU A 18 -15.12 -48.39 -9.28
N ASP A 19 -15.73 -48.96 -8.22
CA ASP A 19 -17.04 -49.57 -8.32
C ASP A 19 -18.06 -48.61 -8.94
N GLU A 20 -19.08 -49.13 -9.62
CA GLU A 20 -20.14 -48.31 -10.26
C GLU A 20 -20.74 -47.25 -9.30
N ALA A 21 -20.79 -47.56 -8.00
CA ALA A 21 -21.21 -46.62 -6.96
C ALA A 21 -20.26 -45.42 -6.80
N GLY A 22 -18.94 -45.64 -6.90
CA GLY A 22 -17.91 -44.60 -6.88
C GLY A 22 -17.96 -43.74 -8.14
N ALA A 23 -18.09 -44.37 -9.31
CA ALA A 23 -18.26 -43.67 -10.58
C ALA A 23 -19.54 -42.81 -10.59
N ALA A 24 -20.68 -43.36 -10.11
CA ALA A 24 -21.94 -42.64 -10.00
C ALA A 24 -21.88 -41.48 -8.99
N ALA A 25 -21.15 -41.62 -7.88
CA ALA A 25 -20.95 -40.54 -6.91
C ALA A 25 -20.10 -39.39 -7.49
N LYS A 26 -19.06 -39.71 -8.26
CA LYS A 26 -18.20 -38.73 -8.95
C LYS A 26 -18.96 -38.01 -10.06
N GLN A 27 -19.81 -38.72 -10.80
CA GLN A 27 -20.73 -38.17 -11.79
C GLN A 27 -21.73 -37.20 -11.13
N ARG A 28 -22.38 -37.60 -10.03
CA ARG A 28 -23.30 -36.73 -9.26
C ARG A 28 -22.62 -35.49 -8.69
N ARG A 29 -21.36 -35.59 -8.25
CA ARG A 29 -20.57 -34.43 -7.81
C ARG A 29 -20.25 -33.50 -8.99
N ARG A 30 -19.90 -34.04 -10.16
CA ARG A 30 -19.71 -33.24 -11.39
C ARG A 30 -21.01 -32.53 -11.81
N GLU A 31 -22.14 -33.23 -11.80
CA GLU A 31 -23.45 -32.66 -12.11
C GLU A 31 -23.88 -31.61 -11.08
N GLN A 32 -23.64 -31.81 -9.78
CA GLN A 32 -23.88 -30.78 -8.76
C GLN A 32 -22.96 -29.57 -8.91
N SER A 33 -21.72 -29.76 -9.35
CA SER A 33 -20.76 -28.67 -9.60
C SER A 33 -21.12 -27.86 -10.85
N GLN A 34 -21.80 -28.48 -11.82
CA GLN A 34 -22.31 -27.84 -13.03
C GLN A 34 -23.66 -27.14 -12.81
N LYS A 35 -24.33 -27.34 -11.66
CA LYS A 35 -25.54 -26.57 -11.34
C LYS A 35 -25.18 -25.09 -11.20
N PRO A 36 -25.97 -24.18 -11.81
CA PRO A 36 -25.75 -22.74 -11.67
C PRO A 36 -25.70 -22.38 -10.19
N ARG A 37 -24.63 -21.70 -9.77
CA ARG A 37 -24.58 -21.10 -8.43
C ARG A 37 -25.80 -20.20 -8.29
N ARG A 38 -26.56 -20.36 -7.20
CA ARG A 38 -27.72 -19.51 -6.92
C ARG A 38 -27.30 -18.04 -7.07
N PRO A 39 -28.11 -17.20 -7.75
CA PRO A 39 -27.82 -15.77 -7.86
C PRO A 39 -27.59 -15.21 -6.46
N ARG A 40 -26.49 -14.48 -6.25
CA ARG A 40 -26.31 -13.74 -5.00
C ARG A 40 -27.47 -12.77 -4.86
N ALA A 41 -28.16 -12.80 -3.72
CA ALA A 41 -29.14 -11.78 -3.39
C ALA A 41 -28.43 -10.41 -3.44
N PRO A 42 -29.03 -9.38 -4.06
CA PRO A 42 -28.45 -8.04 -4.07
C PRO A 42 -28.20 -7.59 -2.64
N SER A 43 -26.97 -7.17 -2.33
CA SER A 43 -26.71 -6.52 -1.06
C SER A 43 -27.46 -5.17 -1.03
N PHE A 44 -27.74 -4.65 0.17
CA PHE A 44 -28.32 -3.29 0.31
C PHE A 44 -27.43 -2.20 -0.33
N LEU A 45 -26.16 -2.52 -0.62
CA LEU A 45 -25.19 -1.66 -1.30
C LEU A 45 -25.20 -1.80 -2.84
N ASP A 46 -26.00 -2.69 -3.42
CA ASP A 46 -26.05 -2.95 -4.86
C ASP A 46 -27.09 -2.11 -5.62
N THR A 47 -27.39 -0.90 -5.13
CA THR A 47 -28.27 0.05 -5.83
C THR A 47 -27.61 0.55 -7.13
N PRO A 48 -28.39 0.92 -8.16
CA PRO A 48 -27.85 1.46 -9.41
C PRO A 48 -26.98 2.70 -9.17
N GLU A 49 -27.38 3.57 -8.23
CA GLU A 49 -26.63 4.78 -7.86
C GLU A 49 -25.24 4.46 -7.29
N VAL A 50 -25.13 3.45 -6.41
CA VAL A 50 -23.83 3.06 -5.83
C VAL A 50 -22.94 2.43 -6.89
N LYS A 51 -23.51 1.64 -7.81
CA LYS A 51 -22.76 1.08 -8.95
C LYS A 51 -22.24 2.17 -9.88
N GLU A 52 -23.07 3.14 -10.21
CA GLU A 52 -22.69 4.27 -11.04
C GLU A 52 -21.59 5.10 -10.37
N ARG A 53 -21.73 5.42 -9.07
CA ARG A 53 -20.71 6.12 -8.30
C ARG A 53 -19.38 5.35 -8.29
N ARG A 54 -19.41 4.04 -8.03
CA ARG A 54 -18.21 3.19 -8.07
C ARG A 54 -17.57 3.20 -9.46
N ALA A 55 -18.36 3.09 -10.53
CA ALA A 55 -17.84 3.14 -11.90
C ALA A 55 -17.16 4.49 -12.21
N ARG A 56 -17.77 5.61 -11.79
CA ARG A 56 -17.17 6.95 -11.92
C ARG A 56 -15.86 7.05 -11.13
N SER A 57 -15.83 6.59 -9.88
CA SER A 57 -14.61 6.55 -9.07
C SER A 57 -13.52 5.68 -9.70
N SER A 58 -13.87 4.52 -10.24
CA SER A 58 -12.93 3.63 -10.92
C SER A 58 -12.38 4.25 -12.22
N ALA A 59 -13.22 4.95 -12.99
CA ALA A 59 -12.76 5.69 -14.17
C ALA A 59 -11.77 6.80 -13.79
N LEU A 60 -12.01 7.50 -12.68
CA LEU A 60 -11.07 8.49 -12.14
C LEU A 60 -9.77 7.84 -11.65
N ALA A 61 -9.83 6.64 -11.08
CA ALA A 61 -8.65 5.91 -10.60
C ALA A 61 -7.78 5.38 -11.73
N ALA A 62 -8.39 5.03 -12.88
CA ALA A 62 -7.69 4.48 -14.04
C ALA A 62 -6.54 5.37 -14.56
N LYS A 63 -6.61 6.69 -14.33
CA LYS A 63 -5.54 7.63 -14.70
C LYS A 63 -4.22 7.41 -13.95
N TYR A 64 -4.27 6.74 -12.80
CA TYR A 64 -3.11 6.41 -11.98
C TYR A 64 -2.66 4.95 -12.16
N TRP A 65 -3.36 4.17 -13.00
CA TRP A 65 -2.93 2.84 -13.38
C TRP A 65 -1.88 2.97 -14.48
N GLU A 66 -0.61 2.78 -14.11
CA GLU A 66 0.50 2.99 -15.02
C GLU A 66 1.32 1.71 -15.16
N HIS A 67 1.83 1.48 -16.38
CA HIS A 67 2.77 0.40 -16.64
C HIS A 67 4.19 0.85 -16.31
N ASP A 68 4.95 -0.01 -15.63
CA ASP A 68 6.35 0.25 -15.34
C ASP A 68 7.29 -0.47 -16.32
N PRO A 69 8.03 0.28 -17.16
CA PRO A 69 8.94 -0.33 -18.12
C PRO A 69 10.10 -1.08 -17.46
N LYS A 70 10.48 -0.73 -16.21
CA LYS A 70 11.59 -1.40 -15.51
C LYS A 70 11.22 -2.80 -15.04
N THR A 71 10.09 -2.93 -14.36
CA THR A 71 9.64 -4.20 -13.77
C THR A 71 8.70 -4.99 -14.69
N GLY A 72 8.14 -4.36 -15.73
CA GLY A 72 7.13 -4.95 -16.61
C GLY A 72 5.76 -5.14 -15.96
N ILE A 73 5.55 -4.58 -14.76
CA ILE A 73 4.32 -4.71 -13.99
C ILE A 73 3.52 -3.40 -14.08
N SER A 74 2.19 -3.51 -14.14
CA SER A 74 1.30 -2.35 -14.01
C SER A 74 0.73 -2.27 -12.60
N TYR A 75 0.66 -1.07 -12.06
CA TYR A 75 0.13 -0.82 -10.72
C TYR A 75 -0.44 0.59 -10.60
N TYR A 76 -1.20 0.83 -9.53
CA TYR A 76 -1.62 2.18 -9.17
C TYR A 76 -0.46 2.97 -8.58
N THR A 77 -0.16 4.13 -9.14
CA THR A 77 0.89 5.04 -8.63
C THR A 77 0.45 5.84 -7.40
N ARG A 78 -0.86 5.86 -7.12
CA ARG A 78 -1.48 6.56 -5.98
C ARG A 78 -2.52 5.71 -5.27
N ALA A 79 -2.78 6.01 -4.01
CA ALA A 79 -3.66 5.26 -3.11
C ALA A 79 -5.15 5.46 -3.43
N CYS A 80 -5.64 4.88 -4.52
CA CYS A 80 -7.02 5.08 -5.02
C CYS A 80 -8.08 4.22 -4.29
N PHE A 81 -7.92 3.99 -2.98
CA PHE A 81 -8.80 3.14 -2.16
C PHE A 81 -10.04 3.87 -1.61
N ARG A 82 -10.08 5.20 -1.75
CA ARG A 82 -11.23 6.04 -1.40
C ARG A 82 -12.02 6.40 -2.65
N ASP A 83 -13.29 6.75 -2.45
CA ASP A 83 -14.16 7.18 -3.54
C ASP A 83 -13.71 8.54 -4.09
N LEU A 84 -13.06 8.52 -5.26
CA LEU A 84 -12.48 9.69 -5.92
C LEU A 84 -13.53 10.69 -6.44
N THR A 85 -14.83 10.35 -6.39
CA THR A 85 -15.89 11.32 -6.68
C THR A 85 -16.12 12.31 -5.54
N THR A 86 -15.69 11.96 -4.33
CA THR A 86 -15.87 12.76 -3.12
C THR A 86 -14.55 13.09 -2.42
N PHE A 87 -13.53 12.26 -2.63
CA PHE A 87 -12.22 12.37 -2.00
C PHE A 87 -11.21 13.00 -2.96
N ASP A 88 -10.56 14.06 -2.51
CA ASP A 88 -9.47 14.70 -3.22
C ASP A 88 -8.13 14.10 -2.79
N LEU A 89 -7.43 13.46 -3.74
CA LEU A 89 -6.13 12.84 -3.51
C LEU A 89 -5.02 13.85 -3.22
N ASP A 90 -5.16 15.09 -3.66
CA ASP A 90 -4.13 16.13 -3.49
C ASP A 90 -4.35 16.96 -2.23
N LYS A 91 -5.48 16.73 -1.54
CA LYS A 91 -5.79 17.39 -0.27
C LYS A 91 -4.71 17.08 0.77
N GLU A 92 -4.10 18.14 1.28
CA GLU A 92 -3.15 18.07 2.39
C GLU A 92 -3.88 17.90 3.73
N THR A 93 -3.22 17.24 4.67
CA THR A 93 -3.76 17.13 6.03
C THR A 93 -3.85 18.51 6.68
N GLN A 94 -4.97 18.80 7.34
CA GLN A 94 -5.17 20.05 8.08
C GLN A 94 -4.80 19.92 9.57
N TYR A 95 -4.31 18.75 9.97
CA TYR A 95 -3.89 18.48 11.33
C TYR A 95 -2.45 19.00 11.51
N GLY A 96 -2.26 19.94 12.43
CA GLY A 96 -0.94 20.51 12.72
C GLY A 96 0.03 19.52 13.40
N PRO A 97 1.32 19.88 13.48
CA PRO A 97 2.30 19.16 14.28
C PRO A 97 1.81 19.12 15.73
N VAL A 98 1.91 17.97 16.37
CA VAL A 98 1.72 17.86 17.83
C VAL A 98 0.27 18.10 18.31
N ARG A 99 -0.66 17.23 17.91
CA ARG A 99 -1.93 17.14 18.67
C ARG A 99 -1.71 16.40 19.98
N PHE A 100 -2.21 16.99 21.08
CA PHE A 100 -2.36 16.39 22.41
C PHE A 100 -1.12 16.27 23.32
N THR A 101 0.02 16.92 23.04
CA THR A 101 1.12 16.99 24.04
C THR A 101 0.81 17.91 25.21
N ASP A 102 -0.10 18.87 25.03
CA ASP A 102 -0.37 19.92 26.02
C ASP A 102 -1.53 19.57 26.96
N SER A 103 -2.10 18.36 26.84
CA SER A 103 -3.18 17.88 27.69
C SER A 103 -2.69 16.87 28.71
N ILE A 104 -3.05 17.07 29.98
CA ILE A 104 -2.94 16.05 31.03
C ILE A 104 -3.61 14.77 30.50
N ILE A 105 -2.88 13.65 30.51
CA ILE A 105 -3.37 12.35 30.01
C ILE A 105 -4.61 11.97 30.83
N ASN A 106 -5.80 12.17 30.26
CA ASN A 106 -7.07 11.74 30.84
C ASN A 106 -7.37 10.28 30.49
N LYS A 107 -8.34 9.66 31.16
CA LYS A 107 -8.78 8.27 30.91
C LYS A 107 -9.31 8.03 29.48
N ASP A 108 -9.68 9.10 28.75
CA ASP A 108 -10.20 9.03 27.38
C ASP A 108 -9.10 9.06 26.30
N HIS A 109 -7.83 9.17 26.71
CA HIS A 109 -6.70 9.09 25.80
C HIS A 109 -6.35 7.62 25.55
N MET A 110 -6.38 7.22 24.28
CA MET A 110 -5.83 5.93 23.87
C MET A 110 -4.38 6.13 23.42
N LEU A 111 -3.50 5.28 23.94
CA LEU A 111 -2.16 5.15 23.39
C LEU A 111 -2.29 4.52 22.00
N THR A 112 -2.01 5.27 20.95
CA THR A 112 -1.86 4.74 19.60
C THR A 112 -0.40 4.48 19.34
N SER A 113 -0.06 3.56 18.44
CA SER A 113 1.31 3.50 17.93
C SER A 113 1.51 4.64 16.92
N SER A 114 2.73 5.13 16.77
CA SER A 114 3.13 6.09 15.74
C SER A 114 4.14 5.47 14.79
N LEU A 115 4.24 6.01 13.58
CA LEU A 115 5.25 5.62 12.62
C LEU A 115 6.25 6.76 12.41
N ASN A 116 7.53 6.44 12.53
CA ASN A 116 8.61 7.36 12.19
C ASN A 116 9.26 6.92 10.89
N VAL A 117 9.32 7.81 9.91
CA VAL A 117 10.13 7.60 8.71
C VAL A 117 11.57 7.98 9.05
N LEU A 118 12.48 7.00 8.96
CA LEU A 118 13.88 7.16 9.36
C LEU A 118 14.74 7.64 8.20
N SER A 119 14.58 7.03 7.02
CA SER A 119 15.34 7.43 5.82
C SER A 119 14.64 7.02 4.55
N LEU A 120 14.92 7.75 3.48
CA LEU A 120 14.66 7.35 2.11
C LEU A 120 15.97 7.42 1.34
N LYS A 121 16.37 6.35 0.67
CA LYS A 121 17.67 6.25 -0.02
C LYS A 121 17.49 5.90 -1.48
N VAL A 122 18.38 6.41 -2.31
CA VAL A 122 18.53 5.94 -3.69
C VAL A 122 19.48 4.74 -3.67
N LYS A 123 18.94 3.52 -3.78
CA LYS A 123 19.76 2.29 -3.80
C LYS A 123 20.55 2.18 -5.10
N SER A 124 19.88 2.42 -6.22
CA SER A 124 20.48 2.36 -7.56
C SER A 124 19.81 3.35 -8.51
N SER A 125 20.53 3.71 -9.57
CA SER A 125 20.11 4.63 -10.64
C SER A 125 20.52 4.04 -11.99
N ASP A 126 19.58 3.92 -12.92
CA ASP A 126 19.85 3.40 -14.28
C ASP A 126 20.45 4.46 -15.21
N VAL A 127 20.53 5.73 -14.75
CA VAL A 127 21.04 6.86 -15.53
C VAL A 127 22.36 7.43 -15.00
N GLY A 128 22.96 6.77 -14.01
CA GLY A 128 24.21 7.19 -13.37
C GLY A 128 24.02 8.34 -12.37
N TYR A 129 25.15 9.00 -12.06
CA TYR A 129 25.26 10.12 -11.11
C TYR A 129 26.21 11.20 -11.68
N PRO A 130 26.09 12.47 -11.26
CA PRO A 130 25.11 13.00 -10.31
C PRO A 130 23.73 13.21 -10.97
N ILE A 131 22.67 13.15 -10.15
CA ILE A 131 21.29 13.43 -10.61
C ILE A 131 20.66 14.58 -9.83
N ASN A 132 19.92 15.43 -10.54
CA ASN A 132 19.16 16.55 -9.96
C ASN A 132 17.73 16.09 -9.65
N LEU A 133 17.52 15.60 -8.43
CA LEU A 133 16.28 14.96 -8.00
C LEU A 133 15.26 15.99 -7.47
N TYR A 134 14.01 15.89 -7.92
CA TYR A 134 12.89 16.65 -7.37
C TYR A 134 11.60 15.80 -7.37
N GLY A 135 10.52 16.33 -6.80
CA GLY A 135 9.23 15.66 -6.72
C GLY A 135 8.72 15.55 -5.30
N THR A 136 7.93 14.51 -5.03
CA THR A 136 7.19 14.34 -3.78
C THR A 136 7.27 12.92 -3.27
N VAL A 137 7.38 12.79 -1.95
CA VAL A 137 7.05 11.55 -1.24
C VAL A 137 6.03 11.87 -0.16
N ILE A 138 4.90 11.17 -0.24
CA ILE A 138 3.72 11.39 0.57
C ILE A 138 3.46 10.14 1.38
N VAL A 139 3.08 10.32 2.64
CA VAL A 139 2.52 9.28 3.50
C VAL A 139 1.02 9.52 3.64
N ARG A 140 0.24 8.45 3.58
CA ARG A 140 -1.18 8.44 3.95
C ARG A 140 -1.38 7.48 5.10
N ASP A 141 -2.07 7.94 6.13
CA ASP A 141 -2.47 7.10 7.26
C ASP A 141 -3.98 6.99 7.39
N GLY A 142 -4.42 6.12 8.29
CA GLY A 142 -5.84 5.88 8.55
C GLY A 142 -6.59 7.03 9.23
N LEU A 143 -5.95 8.17 9.53
CA LEU A 143 -6.61 9.27 10.24
C LEU A 143 -7.56 10.04 9.32
N ASP A 144 -7.01 10.63 8.26
CA ASP A 144 -7.76 11.41 7.28
C ASP A 144 -7.43 11.03 5.83
N PHE A 145 -6.45 10.15 5.62
CA PHE A 145 -5.97 9.68 4.31
C PHE A 145 -5.44 10.80 3.40
N ASN A 146 -5.34 12.03 3.91
CA ASN A 146 -4.84 13.19 3.19
C ASN A 146 -3.31 13.12 3.08
N CYS A 147 -2.73 13.96 2.22
CA CYS A 147 -1.29 13.99 2.01
C CYS A 147 -0.54 14.47 3.25
N ILE A 148 0.39 13.64 3.74
CA ILE A 148 1.45 14.00 4.68
C ILE A 148 2.77 14.01 3.92
N PHE A 149 3.29 15.17 3.56
CA PHE A 149 4.56 15.25 2.82
C PHE A 149 5.74 14.92 3.75
N ILE A 150 6.59 13.98 3.34
CA ILE A 150 7.89 13.71 3.97
C ILE A 150 9.07 14.16 3.11
N PHE A 151 8.83 14.35 1.81
CA PHE A 151 9.74 15.00 0.89
C PHE A 151 8.92 15.81 -0.12
N ARG A 152 9.29 17.07 -0.35
CA ARG A 152 8.66 17.93 -1.35
C ARG A 152 9.69 18.92 -1.87
N ARG A 153 10.10 18.75 -3.13
CA ARG A 153 11.01 19.67 -3.82
C ARG A 153 10.48 19.97 -5.22
N ASN A 154 10.50 21.25 -5.57
CA ASN A 154 10.17 21.71 -6.91
C ASN A 154 11.39 21.57 -7.83
N ARG A 155 11.16 21.67 -9.15
CA ARG A 155 12.20 21.61 -10.18
C ARG A 155 13.31 22.67 -10.03
N ASP A 156 12.99 23.81 -9.44
CA ASP A 156 13.98 24.88 -9.20
C ASP A 156 14.79 24.68 -7.91
N ASN A 157 14.39 23.71 -7.07
CA ASN A 157 15.04 23.39 -5.80
C ASN A 157 15.36 21.89 -5.72
N CYS A 158 16.01 21.36 -6.75
CA CYS A 158 16.45 19.96 -6.77
C CYS A 158 17.42 19.65 -5.62
N GLN A 159 17.39 18.41 -5.15
CA GLN A 159 18.49 17.84 -4.39
C GLN A 159 19.45 17.15 -5.37
N VAL A 160 20.74 17.44 -5.26
CA VAL A 160 21.75 16.71 -6.02
C VAL A 160 22.07 15.41 -5.28
N ILE A 161 21.96 14.27 -5.97
CA ILE A 161 22.41 12.97 -5.47
C ILE A 161 23.70 12.62 -6.23
N GLN A 162 24.78 12.40 -5.48
CA GLN A 162 26.14 12.19 -5.96
C GLN A 162 26.48 10.70 -6.14
N SER A 163 25.88 9.81 -5.36
CA SER A 163 26.21 8.38 -5.40
C SER A 163 25.07 7.45 -5.01
N GLU A 164 25.29 6.15 -5.23
CA GLU A 164 24.43 5.09 -4.71
C GLU A 164 24.36 5.10 -3.17
N ASN A 165 23.24 4.62 -2.65
CA ASN A 165 22.88 4.54 -1.24
C ASN A 165 22.84 5.91 -0.51
N GLU A 166 22.87 7.01 -1.25
CA GLU A 166 22.75 8.35 -0.67
C GLU A 166 21.31 8.65 -0.20
N ASN A 167 21.21 9.38 0.90
CA ASN A 167 19.92 9.73 1.50
C ASN A 167 19.26 10.90 0.76
N ILE A 168 17.97 10.76 0.49
CA ILE A 168 17.10 11.87 0.16
C ILE A 168 16.83 12.65 1.46
N ILE A 169 17.08 13.96 1.44
CA ILE A 169 16.90 14.84 2.60
C ILE A 169 15.41 15.05 2.79
N LEU A 170 14.85 14.33 3.76
CA LEU A 170 13.44 14.42 4.14
C LEU A 170 13.17 15.81 4.76
N THR A 171 12.02 16.39 4.42
CA THR A 171 11.55 17.65 5.01
C THR A 171 10.88 17.44 6.38
N GLY A 172 10.80 16.20 6.84
CA GLY A 172 9.99 15.78 7.98
C GLY A 172 8.51 15.71 7.60
N PRO A 173 7.72 14.84 8.25
CA PRO A 173 6.29 14.80 8.02
C PRO A 173 5.63 16.07 8.57
N THR A 174 4.64 16.61 7.85
CA THR A 174 3.88 17.80 8.30
C THR A 174 3.17 17.59 9.64
N ARG A 175 2.92 16.33 10.02
CA ARG A 175 2.42 15.90 11.33
C ARG A 175 2.88 14.48 11.67
N GLY A 176 2.72 14.05 12.93
CA GLY A 176 2.94 12.66 13.31
C GLY A 176 2.06 11.69 12.50
N ILE A 177 2.63 10.57 12.07
CA ILE A 177 1.94 9.51 11.31
C ILE A 177 1.32 8.53 12.30
N VAL A 178 0.01 8.33 12.21
CA VAL A 178 -0.72 7.42 13.11
C VAL A 178 -0.54 5.99 12.62
N PHE A 179 0.07 5.13 13.44
CA PHE A 179 0.28 3.72 13.12
C PHE A 179 -0.98 2.89 13.42
N HIS A 180 -2.03 3.12 12.65
CA HIS A 180 -3.31 2.43 12.74
C HIS A 180 -3.96 2.25 11.36
N GLY A 181 -4.42 1.04 11.06
CA GLY A 181 -5.12 0.74 9.81
C GLY A 181 -4.16 0.58 8.63
N GLU A 182 -4.53 1.17 7.49
CA GLU A 182 -3.76 1.11 6.25
C GLU A 182 -2.81 2.32 6.17
N ILE A 183 -1.55 2.07 5.86
CA ILE A 183 -0.55 3.13 5.63
C ILE A 183 0.07 2.93 4.27
N PHE A 184 0.08 4.01 3.49
CA PHE A 184 0.63 4.01 2.14
C PHE A 184 1.68 5.10 1.99
N PHE A 185 2.72 4.79 1.22
CA PHE A 185 3.70 5.76 0.75
C PHE A 185 3.55 5.94 -0.75
N GLU A 186 3.25 7.16 -1.20
CA GLU A 186 3.26 7.54 -2.60
C GLU A 186 4.60 8.18 -2.93
N ILE A 187 5.36 7.57 -3.82
CA ILE A 187 6.65 8.05 -4.30
C ILE A 187 6.43 8.57 -5.72
N ASN A 188 6.82 9.81 -5.98
CA ASN A 188 6.83 10.40 -7.32
C ASN A 188 8.02 11.34 -7.44
N LEU A 189 9.13 10.79 -7.91
CA LEU A 189 10.42 11.44 -8.04
C LEU A 189 10.81 11.56 -9.52
N LYS A 190 11.44 12.69 -9.86
CA LYS A 190 11.87 13.03 -11.21
C LYS A 190 13.29 13.55 -11.21
N ILE A 191 13.97 13.38 -12.34
CA ILE A 191 15.26 14.00 -12.61
C ILE A 191 15.06 15.21 -13.51
N LYS A 192 15.61 16.34 -13.09
CA LYS A 192 15.66 17.57 -13.87
C LYS A 192 16.67 17.43 -15.01
N GLU A 193 16.21 17.69 -16.21
CA GLU A 193 17.03 17.85 -17.41
C GLU A 193 17.16 19.34 -17.78
N ASN A 194 17.84 19.65 -18.88
CA ASN A 194 17.97 21.04 -19.35
C ASN A 194 16.60 21.68 -19.66
N VAL A 195 15.67 20.89 -20.20
CA VAL A 195 14.33 21.32 -20.59
C VAL A 195 13.29 20.47 -19.87
N GLU A 196 12.23 21.10 -19.35
CA GLU A 196 11.22 20.43 -18.51
C GLU A 196 10.51 19.28 -19.21
N CYS A 197 10.23 19.39 -20.51
CA CYS A 197 9.61 18.30 -21.28
C CYS A 197 10.47 17.04 -21.39
N ASN A 198 11.76 17.14 -21.06
CA ASN A 198 12.70 16.02 -21.09
C ASN A 198 12.97 15.45 -19.70
N ASP A 199 12.40 16.04 -18.64
CA ASP A 199 12.58 15.54 -17.28
C ASP A 199 12.13 14.08 -17.19
N LYS A 200 12.97 13.25 -16.57
CA LYS A 200 12.76 11.81 -16.52
C LYS A 200 12.02 11.41 -15.25
N GLU A 201 11.07 10.49 -15.38
CA GLU A 201 10.50 9.82 -14.20
C GLU A 201 11.57 8.92 -13.58
N PHE A 202 11.93 9.18 -12.32
CA PHE A 202 13.01 8.47 -11.65
C PHE A 202 12.51 7.29 -10.83
N SER A 203 11.52 7.53 -9.97
CA SER A 203 10.87 6.54 -9.13
C SER A 203 9.41 6.93 -8.96
N LYS A 204 8.48 6.02 -9.25
CA LYS A 204 7.07 6.34 -9.18
C LYS A 204 6.24 5.13 -8.76
N GLY A 205 5.61 5.18 -7.61
CA GLY A 205 4.81 4.05 -7.15
C GLY A 205 4.22 4.21 -5.77
N LEU A 206 3.50 3.16 -5.38
CA LEU A 206 2.77 3.07 -4.13
C LEU A 206 3.30 1.90 -3.30
N LEU A 207 3.80 2.18 -2.10
CA LEU A 207 4.15 1.14 -1.12
C LEU A 207 3.06 1.05 -0.06
N GLU A 208 2.58 -0.16 0.20
CA GLU A 208 1.68 -0.44 1.32
C GLU A 208 2.46 -1.02 2.48
N MET A 209 2.40 -0.35 3.63
CA MET A 209 3.00 -0.88 4.84
C MET A 209 2.00 -1.82 5.55
N LYS A 210 2.39 -3.09 5.69
CA LYS A 210 1.56 -4.12 6.33
C LYS A 210 1.58 -3.98 7.86
N VAL A 211 0.62 -3.22 8.40
CA VAL A 211 0.52 -2.91 9.85
C VAL A 211 0.22 -4.14 10.72
N TYR A 212 -0.57 -5.11 10.23
CA TYR A 212 -1.09 -6.22 11.04
C TYR A 212 -0.09 -7.35 11.31
N THR A 213 1.00 -7.45 10.55
CA THR A 213 1.97 -8.54 10.69
C THR A 213 3.18 -8.17 11.54
N ARG A 214 3.34 -6.90 11.94
CA ARG A 214 4.61 -6.39 12.48
C ARG A 214 4.46 -5.89 13.92
N LYS A 215 4.78 -6.76 14.88
CA LYS A 215 4.95 -6.42 16.30
C LYS A 215 6.30 -5.73 16.49
N SER A 216 6.34 -4.38 16.45
CA SER A 216 7.52 -3.55 16.77
C SER A 216 8.80 -3.92 16.00
N MET A 217 9.04 -3.27 14.87
CA MET A 217 10.26 -3.49 14.10
C MET A 217 10.61 -2.27 13.26
N ILE A 218 11.91 -2.00 13.11
CA ILE A 218 12.41 -1.20 11.99
C ILE A 218 12.12 -1.99 10.72
N VAL A 219 11.47 -1.35 9.77
CA VAL A 219 11.06 -1.92 8.49
C VAL A 219 11.85 -1.22 7.40
N SER A 220 12.45 -2.03 6.52
CA SER A 220 12.93 -1.56 5.22
C SER A 220 12.02 -2.10 4.12
N GLU A 221 11.53 -1.20 3.26
CA GLU A 221 10.74 -1.53 2.08
C GLU A 221 11.40 -0.88 0.86
N THR A 222 11.53 -1.68 -0.20
CA THR A 222 12.19 -1.25 -1.43
C THR A 222 11.16 -1.09 -2.54
N LEU A 223 11.29 -0.02 -3.32
CA LEU A 223 10.54 0.21 -4.55
C LEU A 223 11.51 0.24 -5.72
N GLU A 224 11.50 -0.82 -6.53
CA GLU A 224 12.09 -0.80 -7.86
C GLU A 224 11.07 -0.24 -8.83
N SER A 225 11.39 0.89 -9.46
CA SER A 225 10.45 1.58 -10.34
C SER A 225 11.15 2.54 -11.31
N ARG A 226 10.65 2.60 -12.54
CA ARG A 226 11.08 3.54 -13.59
C ARG A 226 12.58 3.47 -13.91
N LEU A 227 13.41 4.30 -13.29
CA LEU A 227 14.86 4.39 -13.54
C LEU A 227 15.69 4.16 -12.27
N SER A 228 15.08 3.63 -11.21
CA SER A 228 15.72 3.54 -9.90
C SER A 228 15.23 2.38 -9.05
N GLU A 229 15.98 2.15 -7.99
CA GLU A 229 15.53 1.41 -6.82
C GLU A 229 15.67 2.34 -5.61
N VAL A 230 14.61 2.53 -4.84
CA VAL A 230 14.61 3.36 -3.64
C VAL A 230 14.26 2.53 -2.41
N GLU A 231 14.95 2.78 -1.32
CA GLU A 231 14.73 2.11 -0.03
C GLU A 231 14.12 3.09 0.95
N LEU A 232 12.96 2.74 1.49
CA LEU A 232 12.28 3.45 2.56
C LEU A 232 12.45 2.67 3.86
N VAL A 233 13.01 3.34 4.87
CA VAL A 233 13.17 2.78 6.22
C VAL A 233 12.25 3.51 7.18
N SER A 234 11.45 2.77 7.93
CA SER A 234 10.52 3.30 8.94
C SER A 234 10.56 2.48 10.23
N ALA A 235 10.11 3.05 11.33
CA ALA A 235 10.04 2.38 12.63
C ALA A 235 8.71 2.67 13.30
N SER A 236 8.05 1.62 13.79
CA SER A 236 6.87 1.77 14.64
C SER A 236 7.29 2.01 16.09
N VAL A 237 6.64 2.99 16.72
CA VAL A 237 6.84 3.33 18.12
C VAL A 237 5.53 3.05 18.86
N ASN A 238 5.59 2.18 19.86
CA ASN A 238 4.44 1.87 20.70
C ASN A 238 4.27 2.94 21.78
N GLY A 239 3.02 3.30 22.09
CA GLY A 239 2.71 4.17 23.23
C GLY A 239 2.72 5.67 22.93
N SER A 240 2.41 6.09 21.70
CA SER A 240 2.18 7.52 21.39
C SER A 240 0.77 7.96 21.82
N LEU A 241 0.61 9.18 22.34
CA LEU A 241 -0.65 9.62 22.95
C LEU A 241 -1.67 10.07 21.88
N TRP A 242 -2.91 9.58 21.96
CA TRP A 242 -4.02 10.02 21.10
C TRP A 242 -5.34 10.13 21.88
N ARG A 243 -6.28 10.99 21.45
CA ARG A 243 -7.61 11.12 22.09
C ARG A 243 -8.70 10.60 21.16
N ARG A 244 -9.55 9.69 21.67
CA ARG A 244 -10.75 9.26 20.92
C ARG A 244 -11.74 10.41 20.86
N THR A 245 -11.95 11.01 19.69
CA THR A 245 -13.09 11.90 19.50
C THR A 245 -14.29 11.01 19.22
N VAL A 246 -15.17 10.83 20.22
CA VAL A 246 -16.49 10.24 19.98
C VAL A 246 -17.21 11.20 19.05
N ARG A 247 -17.57 10.72 17.85
CA ARG A 247 -18.52 11.43 16.99
C ARG A 247 -19.85 11.39 17.73
N ASP A 248 -20.23 12.52 18.31
CA ASP A 248 -21.54 12.74 18.88
C ASP A 248 -22.56 12.64 17.74
N GLN A 249 -23.22 11.48 17.61
CA GLN A 249 -24.40 11.37 16.77
C GLN A 249 -25.58 11.88 17.58
N GLY A 250 -26.07 13.06 17.20
CA GLY A 250 -27.49 13.37 17.15
C GLY A 250 -28.21 13.33 18.48
N VAL A 251 -28.30 14.52 19.09
CA VAL A 251 -29.40 14.98 19.94
C VAL A 251 -30.72 14.31 19.56
N LEU A 252 -31.19 13.38 20.40
CA LEU A 252 -32.61 13.10 20.52
C LEU A 252 -33.24 14.32 21.20
N SER A 253 -33.83 15.20 20.39
CA SER A 253 -34.83 16.15 20.90
C SER A 253 -36.17 15.47 20.78
N GLY A 254 -36.81 15.26 21.93
CA GLY A 254 -38.13 14.68 22.03
C GLY A 254 -39.23 15.67 21.66
N SER A 255 -40.35 15.09 21.29
CA SER A 255 -41.70 15.55 21.62
C SER A 255 -42.56 14.31 21.78
#